data_AF-A0AAP8FYL3-F1
#
_entry.id   AF-A0AAP8FYL3-F1
#
_cell.length_a   1.000
_cell.length_b   1.000
_cell.length_c   1.000
_cell.angle_alpha   90.00
_cell.angle_beta   90.00
_cell.angle_gamma   90.00
#
_symmetry.space_group_name_H-M   'P 1'
#
loop_
_entity.id
_entity.type
_entity.pdbx_description
1 polymer ?
#
loop_
_entity_poly.entity_id
_entity_poly.type
_entity_poly.pdbx_seq_one_letter_code
_entity_poly.pdbx_strand_id
1 'polypeptide(L)' 'MVTFPDKINQGDLIKQAENEGVRVYYTMQFWQEKAACSQESFFLGFSKIDLENIPDCVSRLRRAWD' A
#
# COMPACT_ATOMS: atom_id res chain seq x y z
N MET A 1 1.48 -3.49 -8.62
CA MET A 1 1.97 -2.20 -8.08
C MET A 1 0.85 -1.21 -8.24
N VAL A 2 0.55 -0.44 -7.19
CA VAL A 2 -0.46 0.63 -7.26
C VAL A 2 0.25 1.94 -7.00
N THR A 3 -0.03 2.93 -7.82
CA THR A 3 0.51 4.29 -7.69
C THR A 3 -0.63 5.19 -7.30
N PHE A 4 -0.40 6.03 -6.30
CA PHE A 4 -1.39 6.96 -5.81
C PHE A 4 -0.88 8.39 -5.97
N PRO A 5 -1.51 9.19 -6.83
CA PRO A 5 -1.16 10.59 -6.96
C PRO A 5 -1.53 11.34 -5.68
N ASP A 6 -0.72 12.34 -5.33
CA ASP A 6 -0.81 13.19 -4.14
C ASP A 6 0.00 12.70 -2.92
N LYS A 7 1.26 13.18 -2.87
CA LYS A 7 2.20 13.51 -1.77
C LYS A 7 1.99 12.97 -0.33
N ILE A 8 1.24 11.91 -0.09
CA ILE A 8 1.21 11.25 1.20
C ILE A 8 2.51 10.47 1.32
N ASN A 9 3.28 10.77 2.38
CA ASN A 9 4.49 10.02 2.69
C ASN A 9 4.13 8.54 2.87
N GLN A 10 4.87 7.64 2.21
CA GLN A 10 4.64 6.19 2.31
C GLN A 10 4.53 5.68 3.74
N GLY A 11 5.33 6.24 4.65
CA GLY A 11 5.31 5.86 6.05
C GLY A 11 4.00 6.20 6.76
N ASP A 12 3.38 7.33 6.42
CA ASP A 12 2.12 7.74 7.02
C ASP A 12 0.97 6.87 6.49
N LEU A 13 1.00 6.57 5.19
CA LEU A 13 0.01 5.70 4.59
C LEU A 13 0.08 4.26 5.11
N ILE A 14 1.30 3.71 5.25
CA ILE A 14 1.48 2.36 5.80
C ILE A 14 0.89 2.29 7.21
N LYS A 15 1.10 3.32 8.04
CA LYS A 15 0.50 3.39 9.37
C LYS A 15 -1.01 3.52 9.34
N GLN A 16 -1.56 4.36 8.46
CA GLN A 16 -3.02 4.50 8.31
C GLN A 16 -3.65 3.18 7.84
N ALA A 17 -3.04 2.50 6.88
CA ALA A 17 -3.50 1.19 6.43
C ALA A 17 -3.45 0.16 7.57
N GLU A 18 -2.38 0.15 8.37
CA GLU A 18 -2.27 -0.73 9.53
C GLU A 18 -3.37 -0.46 10.57
N ASN A 19 -3.73 0.80 10.80
CA ASN A 19 -4.85 1.17 11.68
C ASN A 19 -6.21 0.66 11.16
N GLU A 20 -6.39 0.62 9.84
CA GLU A 20 -7.57 0.02 9.19
C GLU A 20 -7.48 -1.52 9.06
N GLY A 21 -6.43 -2.14 9.62
CA GLY A 21 -6.22 -3.59 9.60
C GLY A 21 -5.75 -4.15 8.26
N VAL A 22 -5.17 -3.30 7.40
CA VAL A 22 -4.60 -3.69 6.11
C VAL A 22 -3.10 -3.46 6.11
N ARG A 23 -2.33 -4.41 5.58
CA ARG A 23 -0.88 -4.28 5.49
C ARG A 23 -0.45 -4.00 4.06
N VAL A 24 0.25 -2.89 3.87
CA VAL A 24 0.89 -2.50 2.59
C VAL A 24 2.38 -2.32 2.80
N TYR A 25 3.17 -2.49 1.74
CA TYR A 25 4.63 -2.55 1.84
C TYR A 25 5.31 -1.50 0.97
N TYR A 26 6.45 -0.99 1.48
CA TYR A 26 7.37 -0.16 0.72
C TYR A 26 7.81 -0.87 -0.56
N THR A 27 7.88 -0.13 -1.66
CA THR A 27 8.42 -0.66 -2.92
C THR A 27 9.94 -0.63 -2.99
N MET A 28 10.61 0.21 -2.17
CA MET A 28 12.07 0.44 -2.24
C MET A 28 12.91 -0.85 -2.14
N GLN A 29 12.46 -1.86 -1.41
CA GLN A 29 13.18 -3.13 -1.26
C GLN A 29 13.31 -3.92 -2.58
N PHE A 30 12.50 -3.58 -3.59
CA PHE A 30 12.44 -4.28 -4.87
C PHE A 30 13.07 -3.48 -6.03
N TRP A 31 13.55 -2.26 -5.78
CA TRP A 31 14.16 -1.41 -6.83
C TRP A 31 15.68 -1.63 -6.92
N GLN A 32 16.19 -1.81 -8.14
CA GLN A 32 17.64 -1.88 -8.40
C GLN A 32 18.32 -0.54 -8.07
N GLU A 33 17.71 0.57 -8.51
CA GLU A 33 18.14 1.92 -8.16
C GLU A 33 17.17 2.53 -7.14
N LYS A 34 17.58 2.57 -5.87
CA LYS A 34 16.71 3.09 -4.78
C LYS A 34 16.35 4.57 -4.95
N ALA A 35 17.23 5.36 -5.54
CA ALA A 35 17.00 6.79 -5.79
C ALA A 35 15.87 7.04 -6.82
N ALA A 36 15.61 6.07 -7.69
CA ALA A 36 14.53 6.14 -8.67
C ALA A 36 13.17 5.66 -8.10
N CYS A 37 13.15 5.09 -6.89
CA CYS A 37 11.92 4.56 -6.29
C CYS A 37 10.93 5.69 -5.99
N SER A 38 9.81 5.68 -6.71
CA SER A 38 8.69 6.59 -6.45
C SER A 38 8.16 6.40 -5.02
N GLN A 39 7.98 7.51 -4.30
CA GLN A 39 7.33 7.53 -2.99
C GLN A 39 5.81 7.40 -3.09
N GLU A 40 5.25 7.29 -4.29
CA GLU A 40 3.80 7.20 -4.52
C GLU A 40 3.37 5.76 -4.84
N SER A 41 4.33 4.83 -4.93
CA SER A 41 4.09 3.45 -5.35
C SER A 41 4.14 2.47 -4.19
N PHE A 42 3.15 1.59 -4.10
CA PHE A 42 3.06 0.58 -3.03
C PHE A 42 2.96 -0.83 -3.60
N PHE A 43 3.49 -1.78 -2.83
CA PHE A 43 3.34 -3.20 -3.12
C PHE A 43 2.16 -3.78 -2.33
N LEU A 44 1.26 -4.46 -3.05
CA LEU A 44 0.10 -5.15 -2.50
C LEU A 44 0.26 -6.64 -2.72
N GLY A 45 0.42 -7.39 -1.62
CA GLY A 45 0.40 -8.84 -1.63
C GLY A 45 -1.01 -9.35 -1.33
N PHE A 46 -1.64 -10.03 -2.29
CA PHE A 46 -2.98 -10.62 -2.12
C PHE A 46 -2.96 -12.15 -2.09
N SER A 47 -1.80 -12.79 -2.29
CA SER A 47 -1.66 -14.24 -2.42
C SER A 47 -2.03 -15.06 -1.18
N LYS A 48 -2.11 -14.41 -0.01
CA LYS A 48 -2.53 -15.03 1.27
C LYS A 48 -3.89 -14.52 1.76
N ILE A 49 -4.60 -13.75 0.94
CA ILE A 49 -5.92 -13.22 1.26
C ILE A 49 -6.95 -14.12 0.56
N ASP A 50 -7.91 -14.65 1.30
CA ASP A 50 -9.01 -15.39 0.70
C ASP A 50 -9.79 -14.47 -0.24
N LEU A 51 -10.22 -15.00 -1.40
CA LEU A 51 -10.86 -14.20 -2.46
C LEU A 51 -12.06 -13.40 -1.96
N GLU A 52 -12.84 -13.96 -1.04
CA GLU A 52 -14.00 -13.33 -0.41
C GLU A 52 -13.65 -12.11 0.46
N ASN A 53 -12.42 -12.05 0.99
CA ASN A 53 -11.95 -10.96 1.85
C ASN A 53 -11.28 -9.83 1.06
N ILE A 54 -10.94 -10.05 -0.22
CA ILE A 54 -10.28 -9.04 -1.06
C ILE A 54 -11.11 -7.73 -1.15
N PRO A 55 -12.43 -7.74 -1.39
CA PRO A 55 -13.22 -6.52 -1.47
C PRO A 55 -13.20 -5.69 -0.17
N ASP A 56 -13.25 -6.36 0.98
CA ASP A 56 -13.18 -5.70 2.29
C ASP A 56 -11.78 -5.09 2.53
N CYS A 57 -10.71 -5.83 2.23
CA CYS A 57 -9.34 -5.29 2.30
C CYS A 57 -9.15 -4.06 1.41
N VAL A 58 -9.69 -4.06 0.19
CA VAL A 58 -9.63 -2.90 -0.72
C VAL A 58 -10.45 -1.73 -0.16
N SER A 59 -11.62 -1.98 0.42
CA SER A 59 -12.44 -0.94 1.04
C SER A 59 -11.73 -0.29 2.22
N ARG A 60 -11.09 -1.06 3.08
CA ARG A 60 -10.30 -0.57 4.23
C ARG A 60 -9.08 0.23 3.77
N LEU A 61 -8.39 -0.24 2.73
CA LEU A 61 -7.28 0.49 2.13
C LEU A 61 -7.72 1.85 1.57
N ARG A 62 -8.92 1.93 0.99
CA ARG A 62 -9.51 3.22 0.56
C ARG A 62 -9.77 4.15 1.74
N ARG A 63 -10.30 3.65 2.86
CA ARG A 63 -10.55 4.47 4.07
C ARG A 63 -9.27 4.99 4.69
N ALA A 64 -8.18 4.22 4.66
CA ALA A 64 -6.87 4.68 5.08
C ALA A 64 -6.31 5.83 4.21
N TRP A 65 -6.94 6.07 3.05
CA TRP A 65 -6.54 7.09 2.08
C TRP A 65 -7.40 8.36 2.12
N ASP A 66 -8.64 8.28 2.62
CA ASP A 66 -9.56 9.41 2.78
C ASP A 66 -9.19 10.30 3.99
#